data_AF-A0A0X3UT35-F1
#
_entry.id   AF-A0A0X3UT35-F1
#
_cell.length_a   1.000
_cell.length_b   1.000
_cell.length_c   1.000
_cell.angle_alpha   90.00
_cell.angle_beta   90.00
_cell.angle_gamma   90.00
#
_symmetry.space_group_name_H-M   'P 1'
#
loop_
_entity.id
_entity.type
_entity.pdbx_description
1 polymer ?
#
loop_
_entity_poly.entity_id
_entity_poly.type
_entity_poly.pdbx_seq_one_letter_code
_entity_poly.pdbx_strand_id
1 'polypeptide(L)'
;MARWVGPVAVAGCLAVLLGGVAGVLAGLAAGWAAYRWLRWQRATAAERTATARVTAELAPAGELLAACLAAGAGPRAAAEAVGRSLDGTVAERLRHIAAELRLGGEPAAVWARLAELPGAGELARCMERAGISGAPAVEPASRIAAGLRADRARTAAARARRAGVLVTLPLSGCFLPAFLILGLAPVLIGLAGDLLGGE
;
A
#
# COMPACT_ATOMS: atom_id res chain seq x y z
N MET A 1 -1.40 -19.24 8.77
CA MET A 1 -0.39 -20.33 8.70
C MET A 1 -0.53 -21.24 7.49
N ALA A 2 -1.74 -21.44 6.91
CA ALA A 2 -1.98 -22.39 5.80
C ALA A 2 -1.30 -22.08 4.43
N ARG A 3 -0.76 -20.88 4.20
CA ARG A 3 -0.21 -20.48 2.88
C ARG A 3 1.19 -21.04 2.56
N TRP A 4 1.85 -21.67 3.53
CA TRP A 4 3.20 -22.25 3.35
C TRP A 4 3.19 -23.76 3.12
N VAL A 5 2.05 -24.43 3.36
CA VAL A 5 1.96 -25.89 3.31
C VAL A 5 2.08 -26.40 1.87
N GLY A 6 1.48 -25.70 0.90
CA GLY A 6 1.55 -26.05 -0.52
C GLY A 6 2.96 -26.10 -1.11
N PRO A 7 3.76 -25.01 -1.05
CA PRO A 7 5.11 -25.02 -1.61
C PRO A 7 6.09 -25.89 -0.84
N VAL A 8 5.94 -26.05 0.47
CA VAL A 8 6.79 -26.93 1.29
C VAL A 8 6.50 -28.41 1.01
N ALA A 9 5.23 -28.77 0.79
CA ALA A 9 4.85 -30.14 0.43
C ALA A 9 5.36 -30.54 -0.96
N VAL A 10 5.32 -29.63 -1.95
CA VAL A 10 5.85 -29.88 -3.30
C VAL A 10 7.38 -30.01 -3.30
N ALA A 11 8.09 -29.16 -2.53
CA ALA A 11 9.54 -29.25 -2.38
C ALA A 11 9.98 -30.52 -1.64
N GLY A 12 9.24 -30.93 -0.60
CA GLY A 12 9.47 -32.20 0.11
C GLY A 12 9.23 -33.41 -0.79
N CYS A 13 8.18 -33.40 -1.61
CA CYS A 13 7.89 -34.48 -2.55
C CYS A 13 8.98 -34.63 -3.62
N LEU A 14 9.50 -33.51 -4.15
CA LEU A 14 10.58 -33.52 -5.15
C LEU A 14 11.93 -33.99 -4.57
N ALA A 15 12.23 -33.66 -3.31
CA ALA A 15 13.44 -34.10 -2.61
C ALA A 15 13.42 -35.62 -2.30
N VAL A 16 12.25 -36.17 -2.01
CA VAL A 16 12.04 -37.61 -1.79
C VAL A 16 12.14 -38.40 -3.10
N LEU A 17 11.72 -37.82 -4.22
CA LEU A 17 11.72 -38.46 -5.54
C LEU A 17 13.10 -38.51 -6.24
N LEU A 18 14.05 -37.62 -5.90
CA LEU A 18 15.35 -37.50 -6.58
C LEU A 18 16.54 -38.12 -5.82
N GLY A 19 16.31 -38.77 -4.67
CA GLY A 19 17.24 -39.64 -3.94
C GLY A 19 18.75 -39.32 -4.06
N GLY A 20 19.30 -38.53 -3.14
CA GLY A 20 20.75 -38.35 -2.99
C GLY A 20 21.19 -36.99 -2.44
N VAL A 21 22.51 -36.82 -2.27
CA VAL A 21 23.15 -35.56 -1.80
C VAL A 21 22.77 -34.37 -2.70
N ALA A 22 22.58 -34.60 -4.00
CA ALA A 22 22.12 -33.59 -4.94
C ALA A 22 20.70 -33.06 -4.62
N GLY A 23 19.80 -33.91 -4.13
CA GLY A 23 18.46 -33.51 -3.69
C GLY A 23 18.49 -32.66 -2.42
N VAL A 24 19.41 -32.95 -1.49
CA VAL A 24 19.62 -32.15 -0.27
C VAL A 24 20.16 -30.76 -0.63
N LEU A 25 21.15 -30.67 -1.53
CA LEU A 25 21.71 -29.40 -1.98
C LEU A 25 20.69 -28.58 -2.78
N ALA A 26 19.92 -29.21 -3.68
CA ALA A 26 18.86 -28.54 -4.42
C ALA A 26 17.74 -28.04 -3.49
N GLY A 27 17.36 -28.83 -2.46
CA GLY A 27 16.39 -28.44 -1.45
C GLY A 27 16.86 -27.26 -0.59
N LEU A 28 18.13 -27.25 -0.16
CA LEU A 28 18.73 -26.13 0.57
C LEU A 28 18.83 -24.88 -0.29
N ALA A 29 19.23 -25.00 -1.55
CA ALA A 29 19.28 -23.88 -2.49
C ALA A 29 17.89 -23.30 -2.77
N ALA A 30 16.88 -24.16 -3.01
CA ALA A 30 15.50 -23.74 -3.20
C ALA A 30 14.91 -23.11 -1.94
N GLY A 31 15.19 -23.68 -0.76
CA GLY A 31 14.78 -23.14 0.54
C GLY A 31 15.42 -21.79 0.83
N TRP A 32 16.71 -21.63 0.54
CA TRP A 32 17.43 -20.36 0.69
C TRP A 32 16.92 -19.30 -0.29
N ALA A 33 16.69 -19.68 -1.56
CA ALA A 33 16.10 -18.80 -2.57
C ALA A 33 14.68 -18.36 -2.16
N ALA A 34 13.84 -19.29 -1.70
CA ALA A 34 12.50 -19.00 -1.21
C ALA A 34 12.53 -18.11 0.04
N TYR A 35 13.45 -18.34 0.97
CA TYR A 35 13.65 -17.51 2.16
C TYR A 35 14.08 -16.09 1.78
N ARG A 36 15.07 -15.95 0.88
CA ARG A 36 15.51 -14.63 0.39
C ARG A 36 14.39 -13.90 -0.33
N TRP A 37 13.67 -14.59 -1.21
CA TRP A 37 12.55 -14.00 -1.94
C TRP A 37 11.44 -13.56 -0.99
N LEU A 38 11.07 -14.38 -0.01
CA LEU A 38 10.09 -14.02 0.99
C LEU A 38 10.55 -12.82 1.82
N ARG A 39 11.82 -12.78 2.24
CA ARG A 39 12.38 -11.66 3.00
C ARG A 39 12.29 -10.37 2.19
N TRP A 40 12.61 -10.42 0.90
CA TRP A 40 12.48 -9.30 -0.02
C TRP A 40 11.02 -8.86 -0.21
N GLN A 41 10.09 -9.80 -0.39
CA GLN A 41 8.66 -9.49 -0.46
C GLN A 41 8.13 -8.87 0.84
N ARG A 42 8.59 -9.35 2.00
CA ARG A 42 8.19 -8.79 3.31
C ARG A 42 8.73 -7.38 3.50
N ALA A 43 9.98 -7.11 3.14
CA ALA A 43 10.58 -5.79 3.23
C ALA A 43 9.81 -4.78 2.35
N THR A 44 9.57 -5.12 1.08
CA THR A 44 8.81 -4.27 0.15
C THR A 44 7.35 -4.10 0.58
N ALA A 45 6.72 -5.13 1.15
CA ALA A 45 5.36 -5.02 1.70
C ALA A 45 5.30 -4.13 2.95
N ALA A 46 6.32 -4.21 3.82
CA ALA A 46 6.43 -3.37 5.01
C ALA A 46 6.59 -1.89 4.63
N GLU A 47 7.47 -1.60 3.67
CA GLU A 47 7.67 -0.25 3.13
C GLU A 47 6.38 0.31 2.52
N ARG A 48 5.71 -0.46 1.65
CA ARG A 48 4.40 -0.05 1.10
C ARG A 48 3.36 0.23 2.17
N THR A 49 3.36 -0.54 3.25
CA THR A 49 2.43 -0.35 4.37
C THR A 49 2.77 0.91 5.16
N ALA A 50 4.05 1.20 5.38
CA ALA A 50 4.50 2.43 6.01
C ALA A 50 4.11 3.66 5.17
N THR A 51 4.40 3.66 3.87
CA THR A 51 3.99 4.72 2.93
C THR A 51 2.46 4.90 2.90
N ALA A 52 1.70 3.80 2.92
CA ALA A 52 0.24 3.86 2.96
C ALA A 52 -0.30 4.42 4.28
N ARG A 53 0.40 4.23 5.41
CA ARG A 53 0.02 4.83 6.70
C ARG A 53 0.26 6.34 6.68
N VAL A 54 1.44 6.77 6.24
CA VAL A 54 1.79 8.21 6.13
C VAL A 54 0.80 8.94 5.22
N THR A 55 0.53 8.40 4.03
CA THR A 55 -0.45 8.99 3.10
C THR A 55 -1.87 9.03 3.67
N ALA A 56 -2.26 8.04 4.47
CA ALA A 56 -3.54 8.06 5.16
C ALA A 56 -3.59 9.14 6.27
N GLU A 57 -2.50 9.37 7.01
CA GLU A 57 -2.35 10.42 8.02
C GLU A 57 -2.32 11.83 7.40
N LEU A 58 -1.80 11.99 6.18
CA LEU A 58 -1.71 13.29 5.50
C LEU A 58 -3.07 13.90 5.19
N ALA A 59 -4.08 13.10 4.84
CA ALA A 59 -5.41 13.62 4.51
C ALA A 59 -6.06 14.42 5.67
N PRO A 60 -6.25 13.86 6.89
CA PRO A 60 -6.79 14.61 8.01
C PRO A 60 -5.87 15.76 8.44
N ALA A 61 -4.54 15.60 8.35
CA ALA A 61 -3.60 16.69 8.66
C ALA A 61 -3.77 17.89 7.70
N GLY A 62 -3.89 17.62 6.40
CA GLY A 62 -4.13 18.66 5.38
C GLY A 62 -5.48 19.36 5.57
N GLU A 63 -6.53 18.61 5.91
CA GLU A 63 -7.86 19.17 6.20
C GLU A 63 -7.84 20.09 7.42
N LEU A 64 -7.19 19.67 8.52
CA LEU A 64 -7.05 20.50 9.71
C LEU A 64 -6.16 21.71 9.47
N LEU A 65 -5.08 21.59 8.68
CA LEU A 65 -4.24 22.73 8.29
C LEU A 65 -5.05 23.73 7.48
N ALA A 66 -5.82 23.28 6.50
CA ALA A 66 -6.71 24.14 5.73
C ALA A 66 -7.77 24.83 6.62
N ALA A 67 -8.35 24.10 7.58
CA ALA A 67 -9.29 24.66 8.55
C ALA A 67 -8.64 25.70 9.47
N CYS A 68 -7.42 25.46 9.97
CA CYS A 68 -6.67 26.43 10.76
C CYS A 68 -6.35 27.69 9.95
N LEU A 69 -5.94 27.55 8.70
CA LEU A 69 -5.69 28.69 7.80
C LEU A 69 -6.99 29.47 7.54
N ALA A 70 -8.11 28.78 7.33
CA ALA A 70 -9.42 29.41 7.16
C ALA A 70 -9.87 30.18 8.42
N ALA A 71 -9.47 29.70 9.60
CA ALA A 71 -9.67 30.39 10.87
C ALA A 71 -8.68 31.55 11.10
N GLY A 72 -7.81 31.86 10.13
CA GLY A 72 -6.86 32.97 10.19
C GLY A 72 -5.53 32.64 10.87
N ALA A 73 -5.27 31.38 11.22
CA ALA A 73 -3.97 30.99 11.78
C ALA A 73 -2.88 31.05 10.70
N GLY A 74 -1.69 31.53 11.04
CA GLY A 74 -0.51 31.43 10.17
C GLY A 74 0.03 29.99 10.10
N PRO A 75 0.88 29.65 9.11
CA PRO A 75 1.36 28.27 8.89
C PRO A 75 2.07 27.63 10.09
N ARG A 76 2.84 28.40 10.87
CA ARG A 76 3.47 27.93 12.11
C ARG A 76 2.44 27.54 13.17
N ALA A 77 1.46 28.41 13.41
CA ALA A 77 0.41 28.19 14.42
C ALA A 77 -0.53 27.04 14.00
N ALA A 78 -0.84 26.94 12.69
CA ALA A 78 -1.58 25.83 12.14
C ALA A 78 -0.82 24.49 12.32
N ALA A 79 0.48 24.44 11.99
CA ALA A 79 1.30 23.24 12.21
C ALA A 79 1.35 22.82 13.68
N GLU A 80 1.47 23.78 14.60
CA GLU A 80 1.46 23.52 16.05
C GLU A 80 0.10 22.98 16.53
N ALA A 81 -1.00 23.57 16.07
CA ALA A 81 -2.35 23.15 16.44
C ALA A 81 -2.66 21.74 15.92
N VAL A 82 -2.38 21.48 14.64
CA VAL A 82 -2.61 20.17 14.01
C VAL A 82 -1.68 19.12 14.59
N GLY A 83 -0.41 19.46 14.79
CA GLY A 83 0.58 18.58 15.40
C GLY A 83 0.21 18.18 16.83
N ARG A 84 -0.52 18.99 17.60
CA ARG A 84 -1.02 18.61 18.94
C ARG A 84 -2.34 17.83 18.91
N SER A 85 -3.09 17.92 17.81
CA SER A 85 -4.44 17.35 17.69
C SER A 85 -4.44 15.94 17.08
N LEU A 86 -3.36 15.57 16.39
CA LEU A 86 -3.21 14.29 15.73
C LEU A 86 -2.05 13.49 16.33
N ASP A 87 -2.13 12.18 16.14
CA ASP A 87 -1.04 11.23 16.40
C ASP A 87 -0.44 10.72 15.09
N GLY A 88 0.74 10.11 15.19
CA GLY A 88 1.43 9.48 14.07
C GLY A 88 2.60 10.30 13.52
N THR A 89 3.13 9.81 12.41
CA THR A 89 4.37 10.30 11.81
C THR A 89 4.24 11.72 11.27
N VAL A 90 3.09 12.03 10.65
CA VAL A 90 2.81 13.37 10.10
C VAL A 90 2.68 14.38 11.23
N ALA A 91 1.99 14.02 12.32
CA ALA A 91 1.79 14.90 13.47
C ALA A 91 3.12 15.22 14.18
N GLU A 92 3.97 14.21 14.38
CA GLU A 92 5.31 14.41 14.94
C GLU A 92 6.15 15.34 14.07
N ARG A 93 6.12 15.15 12.74
CA ARG A 93 6.82 16.03 11.81
C ARG A 93 6.31 17.48 11.88
N LEU A 94 5.00 17.68 12.00
CA LEU A 94 4.39 19.01 12.15
C LEU A 94 4.75 19.66 13.49
N ARG A 95 4.82 18.90 14.59
CA ARG A 95 5.32 19.40 15.89
C ARG A 95 6.77 19.87 15.79
N HIS A 96 7.62 19.09 15.13
CA HIS A 96 9.03 19.43 14.90
C HIS A 96 9.17 20.69 14.04
N ILE A 97 8.41 20.77 12.94
CA ILE A 97 8.36 21.94 12.06
C ILE A 97 7.91 23.19 12.82
N ALA A 98 6.85 23.10 13.62
CA ALA A 98 6.38 24.21 14.42
C ALA A 98 7.43 24.68 15.44
N ALA A 99 8.16 23.75 16.06
CA ALA A 99 9.24 24.06 16.98
C ALA A 99 10.42 24.75 16.27
N GLU A 100 10.85 24.26 15.11
CA GLU A 100 11.94 24.89 14.35
C GLU A 100 11.58 26.28 13.83
N LEU A 101 10.36 26.46 13.31
CA LEU A 101 9.88 27.78 12.89
C LEU A 101 9.78 28.75 14.07
N ARG A 102 9.46 28.27 15.28
CA ARG A 102 9.44 29.09 16.50
C ARG A 102 10.84 29.53 16.93
N LEU A 103 11.87 28.75 16.60
CA LEU A 103 13.28 29.07 16.82
C LEU A 103 13.88 29.94 15.70
N GLY A 104 13.07 30.37 14.72
CA GLY A 104 13.54 31.18 13.59
C GLY A 104 14.18 30.37 12.46
N GLY A 105 13.91 29.06 12.39
CA GLY A 105 14.36 28.21 11.30
C GLY A 105 13.84 28.67 9.94
N GLU A 106 14.65 28.47 8.90
CA GLU A 106 14.32 28.90 7.54
C GLU A 106 13.10 28.13 6.98
N PRO A 107 12.01 28.82 6.58
CA PRO A 107 10.77 28.17 6.16
C PRO A 107 10.97 27.14 5.04
N ALA A 108 11.81 27.44 4.05
CA ALA A 108 12.10 26.53 2.94
C ALA A 108 12.69 25.21 3.42
N ALA A 109 13.71 25.27 4.27
CA ALA A 109 14.38 24.08 4.82
C ALA A 109 13.47 23.27 5.75
N VAL A 110 12.68 23.97 6.57
CA VAL A 110 11.80 23.32 7.55
C VAL A 110 10.62 22.62 6.85
N TRP A 111 9.99 23.26 5.85
CA TRP A 111 8.89 22.63 5.10
C TRP A 111 9.40 21.58 4.09
N ALA A 112 10.63 21.68 3.57
CA ALA A 112 11.22 20.63 2.73
C ALA A 112 11.27 19.27 3.44
N ARG A 113 11.49 19.26 4.75
CA ARG A 113 11.44 18.06 5.59
C ARG A 113 10.06 17.43 5.67
N LEU A 114 8.99 18.20 5.49
CA LEU A 114 7.64 17.66 5.32
C LEU A 114 7.50 17.03 3.93
N ALA A 115 8.06 17.66 2.90
CA ALA A 115 7.98 17.18 1.52
C ALA A 115 8.67 15.82 1.28
N GLU A 116 9.60 15.41 2.16
CA GLU A 116 10.17 14.07 2.20
C GLU A 116 9.12 12.98 2.49
N LEU A 117 8.01 13.33 3.14
CA LEU A 117 6.92 12.39 3.36
C LEU A 117 6.16 12.14 2.04
N PRO A 118 5.85 10.87 1.72
CA PRO A 118 5.17 10.50 0.49
C PRO A 118 3.82 11.21 0.36
N GLY A 119 3.67 12.03 -0.69
CA GLY A 119 2.43 12.77 -0.97
C GLY A 119 2.29 14.13 -0.26
N ALA A 120 3.27 14.54 0.55
CA ALA A 120 3.19 15.80 1.30
C ALA A 120 3.79 17.02 0.56
N GLY A 121 4.44 16.81 -0.58
CA GLY A 121 5.23 17.84 -1.26
C GLY A 121 4.44 19.09 -1.70
N GLU A 122 3.20 18.92 -2.18
CA GLU A 122 2.35 20.07 -2.56
C GLU A 122 1.90 20.87 -1.35
N LEU A 123 1.54 20.18 -0.26
CA LEU A 123 1.14 20.80 1.00
C LEU A 123 2.31 21.57 1.61
N ALA A 124 3.50 20.98 1.64
CA ALA A 124 4.73 21.61 2.13
C ALA A 124 5.05 22.92 1.38
N ARG A 125 5.07 22.88 0.04
CA ARG A 125 5.29 24.08 -0.79
C ARG A 125 4.19 25.14 -0.59
N CYS A 126 2.96 24.71 -0.37
CA CYS A 126 1.86 25.62 -0.06
C CYS A 126 2.10 26.35 1.28
N MET A 127 2.46 25.63 2.33
CA MET A 127 2.72 26.21 3.66
C MET A 127 3.97 27.10 3.68
N GLU A 128 5.02 26.71 2.96
CA GLU A 128 6.23 27.51 2.79
C GLU A 128 5.91 28.86 2.16
N ARG A 129 5.23 28.87 1.00
CA ARG A 129 4.83 30.11 0.33
C ARG A 129 3.92 30.96 1.18
N ALA A 130 2.98 30.34 1.89
CA ALA A 130 2.09 31.02 2.82
C ALA A 130 2.87 31.72 3.95
N GLY A 131 3.93 31.07 4.45
CA GLY A 131 4.77 31.61 5.51
C GLY A 131 5.65 32.77 5.05
N ILE A 132 6.16 32.72 3.82
CA ILE A 132 7.04 33.75 3.25
C ILE A 132 6.24 34.97 2.77
N SER A 133 5.15 34.74 2.04
CA SER A 133 4.40 35.82 1.38
C SER A 133 3.24 36.39 2.21
N GLY A 134 2.81 35.68 3.26
CA GLY A 134 1.57 36.01 3.98
C GLY A 134 0.31 35.90 3.13
N ALA A 135 0.41 35.42 1.88
CA ALA A 135 -0.71 35.36 0.96
C ALA A 135 -1.79 34.37 1.45
N PRO A 136 -3.08 34.61 1.15
CA PRO A 136 -4.17 33.73 1.52
C PRO A 136 -3.95 32.31 0.96
N ALA A 137 -3.51 31.39 1.81
CA ALA A 137 -3.24 30.00 1.42
C ALA A 137 -4.43 29.06 1.65
N VAL A 138 -5.58 29.61 2.07
CA VAL A 138 -6.79 28.85 2.39
C VAL A 138 -7.28 28.04 1.19
N GLU A 139 -7.45 28.70 0.04
CA GLU A 139 -7.99 28.08 -1.18
C GLU A 139 -7.03 27.04 -1.81
N PRO A 140 -5.71 27.31 -1.93
CA PRO A 140 -4.76 26.27 -2.33
C PRO A 140 -4.70 25.10 -1.34
N ALA A 141 -4.70 25.36 -0.03
CA ALA A 141 -4.64 24.32 0.99
C ALA A 141 -5.90 23.46 1.02
N SER A 142 -7.09 24.07 0.87
CA SER A 142 -8.37 23.36 0.82
C SER A 142 -8.45 22.43 -0.40
N ARG A 143 -7.95 22.88 -1.55
CA ARG A 143 -7.83 22.07 -2.77
C ARG A 143 -6.90 20.88 -2.59
N ILE A 144 -5.73 21.09 -2.00
CA ILE A 144 -4.78 20.01 -1.70
C ILE A 144 -5.41 19.01 -0.72
N ALA A 145 -6.07 19.49 0.34
CA ALA A 145 -6.77 18.65 1.30
C ALA A 145 -7.90 17.82 0.64
N ALA A 146 -8.67 18.43 -0.27
CA ALA A 146 -9.69 17.72 -1.03
C ALA A 146 -9.11 16.63 -1.93
N GLY A 147 -7.95 16.88 -2.55
CA GLY A 147 -7.19 15.87 -3.31
C GLY A 147 -6.78 14.68 -2.44
N LEU A 148 -6.19 14.95 -1.27
CA LEU A 148 -5.79 13.92 -0.31
C LEU A 148 -6.98 13.09 0.18
N ARG A 149 -8.13 13.73 0.45
CA ARG A 149 -9.38 13.04 0.82
C ARG A 149 -9.89 12.16 -0.31
N ALA A 150 -9.88 12.64 -1.55
CA ALA A 150 -10.30 11.88 -2.72
C ALA A 150 -9.41 10.64 -2.93
N ASP A 151 -8.09 10.78 -2.75
CA ASP A 151 -7.17 9.65 -2.86
C ASP A 151 -7.36 8.63 -1.73
N ARG A 152 -7.60 9.08 -0.50
CA ARG A 152 -7.98 8.19 0.62
C ARG A 152 -9.26 7.41 0.29
N ALA A 153 -10.29 8.07 -0.26
CA ALA A 153 -11.53 7.41 -0.67
C ALA A 153 -11.31 6.40 -1.80
N ARG A 154 -10.49 6.74 -2.81
CA ARG A 154 -10.12 5.82 -3.91
C ARG A 154 -9.40 4.58 -3.39
N THR A 155 -8.47 4.72 -2.45
CA THR A 155 -7.76 3.57 -1.88
C THR A 155 -8.70 2.69 -1.04
N ALA A 156 -9.64 3.28 -0.29
CA ALA A 156 -10.65 2.53 0.44
C ALA A 156 -11.57 1.75 -0.51
N ALA A 157 -12.06 2.38 -1.58
CA ALA A 157 -12.89 1.73 -2.60
C ALA A 157 -12.13 0.60 -3.32
N ALA A 158 -10.84 0.79 -3.62
CA ALA A 158 -10.01 -0.26 -4.21
C ALA A 158 -9.84 -1.47 -3.28
N ARG A 159 -9.68 -1.25 -1.96
CA ARG A 159 -9.63 -2.34 -0.96
C ARG A 159 -10.96 -3.10 -0.89
N ALA A 160 -12.09 -2.38 -0.90
CA ALA A 160 -13.42 -2.99 -0.91
C ALA A 160 -13.64 -3.88 -2.16
N ARG A 161 -13.27 -3.40 -3.36
CA ARG A 161 -13.34 -4.21 -4.60
C ARG A 161 -12.49 -5.48 -4.53
N ARG A 162 -11.26 -5.37 -4.00
CA ARG A 162 -10.38 -6.54 -3.84
C ARG A 162 -10.93 -7.56 -2.85
N ALA A 163 -11.60 -7.13 -1.79
CA ALA A 163 -12.28 -8.02 -0.87
C ALA A 163 -13.37 -8.83 -1.58
N GLY A 164 -14.17 -8.18 -2.44
CA GLY A 164 -15.17 -8.86 -3.26
C GLY A 164 -14.57 -9.95 -4.15
N VAL A 165 -13.44 -9.66 -4.82
CA VAL A 165 -12.73 -10.64 -5.65
C VAL A 165 -12.16 -11.78 -4.82
N LEU A 166 -11.55 -11.50 -3.66
CA LEU A 166 -10.96 -12.53 -2.80
C LEU A 166 -12.00 -13.48 -2.20
N VAL A 167 -13.24 -13.02 -2.02
CA VAL A 167 -14.35 -13.85 -1.52
C VAL A 167 -14.87 -14.79 -2.62
N THR A 168 -14.91 -14.36 -3.87
CA THR A 168 -15.41 -15.17 -5.00
C THR A 168 -14.34 -16.07 -5.62
N LEU A 169 -13.05 -15.71 -5.52
CA LEU A 169 -11.89 -16.48 -6.01
C LEU A 169 -11.85 -17.95 -5.56
N PRO A 170 -12.04 -18.30 -4.27
CA PRO A 170 -12.03 -19.70 -3.86
C PRO A 170 -13.21 -20.48 -4.47
N LEU A 171 -14.36 -19.82 -4.65
CA LEU A 171 -15.54 -20.45 -5.23
C LEU A 171 -15.33 -20.77 -6.72
N SER A 172 -14.82 -19.80 -7.49
CA SER A 172 -14.48 -20.01 -8.91
C SER A 172 -13.33 -21.01 -9.07
N GLY A 173 -12.34 -20.98 -8.18
CA GLY A 173 -11.26 -21.97 -8.14
C GLY A 173 -11.72 -23.39 -7.83
N CYS A 174 -12.80 -23.57 -7.05
CA CYS A 174 -13.42 -24.89 -6.81
C CYS A 174 -14.38 -25.32 -7.92
N PHE A 175 -15.12 -24.40 -8.52
CA PHE A 175 -16.15 -24.73 -9.51
C PHE A 175 -15.58 -25.09 -10.88
N LEU A 176 -14.51 -24.40 -11.30
CA LEU A 176 -13.85 -24.62 -12.58
C LEU A 176 -13.33 -26.07 -12.77
N PRO A 177 -12.57 -26.67 -11.82
CA PRO A 177 -12.11 -28.05 -11.98
C PRO A 177 -13.25 -29.06 -11.94
N ALA A 178 -14.27 -28.85 -11.09
CA ALA A 178 -15.43 -29.73 -11.01
C ALA A 178 -16.21 -29.74 -12.35
N PHE A 179 -16.44 -28.57 -12.94
CA PHE A 179 -17.11 -28.45 -14.24
C PHE A 179 -16.32 -29.10 -15.38
N LEU A 180 -15.00 -28.96 -15.40
CA LEU A 180 -14.15 -29.61 -16.40
C LEU A 180 -14.26 -31.13 -16.34
N ILE A 181 -14.22 -31.72 -15.13
CA ILE A 181 -14.24 -33.17 -14.94
C ILE A 181 -15.64 -33.73 -15.20
N LEU A 182 -16.70 -33.12 -14.66
CA LEU A 182 -18.06 -33.65 -14.76
C LEU A 182 -18.79 -33.26 -16.05
N GLY A 183 -18.50 -32.08 -16.62
CA GLY A 183 -19.26 -31.53 -17.74
C GLY A 183 -18.52 -31.63 -19.06
N LEU A 184 -17.32 -31.04 -19.14
CA LEU A 184 -16.64 -30.84 -20.43
C LEU A 184 -15.87 -32.09 -20.90
N ALA A 185 -15.15 -32.78 -20.01
CA ALA A 185 -14.33 -33.93 -20.37
C ALA A 185 -15.11 -35.08 -21.02
N PRO A 186 -16.29 -35.51 -20.50
CA PRO A 186 -17.04 -36.61 -21.11
C PRO A 186 -17.54 -36.27 -22.53
N VAL A 187 -17.98 -35.03 -22.74
CA VAL A 187 -18.47 -34.55 -24.04
C VAL A 187 -17.36 -34.51 -25.08
N LEU A 188 -16.18 -34.02 -24.70
CA LEU A 188 -15.01 -33.98 -25.59
C LEU A 188 -14.53 -35.40 -25.95
N ILE A 189 -14.57 -36.34 -25.01
CA ILE A 189 -14.22 -37.75 -25.27
C ILE A 189 -15.23 -38.38 -26.24
N GLY A 190 -16.54 -38.10 -26.07
CA GLY A 190 -17.58 -38.59 -26.96
C GLY A 190 -17.43 -38.07 -28.40
N LEU A 191 -17.20 -36.77 -28.57
CA LEU A 191 -17.00 -36.15 -29.88
C LEU A 191 -15.69 -36.59 -30.56
N ALA A 192 -14.61 -36.75 -29.78
CA ALA A 192 -13.36 -37.29 -30.31
C ALA A 192 -13.53 -38.74 -30.77
N GLY A 193 -14.29 -39.56 -30.03
CA GLY A 193 -14.62 -40.92 -30.40
C GLY A 193 -15.42 -41.01 -31.71
N ASP A 194 -16.41 -40.15 -31.89
CA ASP A 194 -17.27 -40.12 -33.09
C ASP A 194 -16.50 -39.67 -34.35
N LEU A 195 -15.55 -38.74 -34.20
CA LEU A 195 -14.71 -38.25 -35.30
C LEU A 195 -13.53 -39.17 -35.65
N LEU A 196 -13.03 -39.95 -34.69
CA LEU A 196 -11.93 -40.92 -34.89
C LEU A 196 -12.43 -42.33 -35.22
N GLY A 197 -13.69 -42.65 -34.89
CA GLY A 197 -14.34 -43.94 -35.12
C GLY A 197 -15.37 -43.94 -36.26
N GLY A 198 -15.52 -42.82 -36.97
CA GLY A 198 -16.35 -42.73 -38.17
C GLY A 198 -15.68 -43.41 -39.38
N GLU A 199 -15.83 -44.73 -39.45
CA GLU A 199 -15.81 -45.53 -40.69
C GLU A 199 -17.22 -46.12 -40.90
#